data_AF-A0A7K0Y808-F1
#
_entry.id   AF-A0A7K0Y808-F1
#
_cell.length_a   1.000
_cell.length_b   1.000
_cell.length_c   1.000
_cell.angle_alpha   90.00
_cell.angle_beta   90.00
_cell.angle_gamma   90.00
#
_symmetry.space_group_name_H-M   'P 1'
#
loop_
_entity.id
_entity.type
_entity.pdbx_description
1 polymer ?
#
loop_
_entity_poly.entity_id
_entity_poly.type
_entity_poly.pdbx_seq_one_letter_code
_entity_poly.pdbx_strand_id
1 'polypeptide(L)' 'MSSLTKRDVEALLRDYDSDPVAALLSALSKVWLVSEFTWNDAVDRLQVDEDTRAKLHSCSVDALDDLAKQLVENRGLQQ' A
#
# COMPACT_ATOMS: atom_id res chain seq x y z
N MET A 1 0.53 1.78 14.37
CA MET A 1 0.68 2.00 12.91
C MET A 1 0.43 3.47 12.65
N SER A 2 1.30 4.11 11.86
CA SER A 2 1.12 5.52 11.50
C SER A 2 0.10 5.63 10.37
N SER A 3 -0.82 6.59 10.42
CA SER A 3 -1.78 6.82 9.34
C SER A 3 -1.16 7.69 8.24
N LEU A 4 -1.54 7.45 6.99
CA LEU A 4 -1.15 8.29 5.86
C LEU A 4 -1.76 9.69 6.01
N THR A 5 -0.97 10.74 5.75
CA THR A 5 -1.49 12.11 5.69
C THR A 5 -2.28 12.34 4.40
N LYS A 6 -2.98 13.47 4.29
CA LYS A 6 -3.64 13.87 3.03
C LYS A 6 -2.67 13.90 1.86
N ARG A 7 -1.48 14.46 2.09
CA ARG A 7 -0.45 14.60 1.07
C ARG A 7 0.10 13.24 0.63
N ASP A 8 0.24 12.31 1.56
CA ASP A 8 0.71 10.96 1.22
C ASP A 8 -0.32 10.20 0.38
N VAL A 9 -1.61 10.36 0.67
CA VAL A 9 -2.69 9.78 -0.17
C VAL A 9 -2.75 10.44 -1.55
N GLU A 10 -2.61 11.76 -1.63
CA GLU A 10 -2.54 12.47 -2.93
C GLU A 10 -1.28 12.13 -3.72
N ALA A 11 -0.19 11.73 -3.07
CA ALA A 11 1.00 11.20 -3.74
C ALA A 11 0.75 9.76 -4.23
N LEU A 12 0.24 8.89 -3.35
CA LEU A 12 -0.14 7.51 -3.69
C LEU A 12 -1.02 7.49 -4.94
N LEU A 13 -2.16 8.19 -4.93
CA LEU A 13 -3.12 8.16 -6.05
C LEU A 13 -2.55 8.74 -7.35
N ARG A 14 -1.67 9.74 -7.26
CA ARG A 14 -1.03 10.35 -8.43
C ARG A 14 -0.05 9.40 -9.10
N ASP A 15 0.76 8.73 -8.29
CA ASP A 15 1.82 7.86 -8.78
C ASP A 15 1.29 6.46 -9.13
N TYR A 16 0.13 6.09 -8.57
CA TYR A 16 -0.48 4.77 -8.77
C TYR A 16 -0.79 4.45 -10.24
N ASP A 17 -1.29 5.43 -11.01
CA ASP A 17 -1.57 5.26 -12.46
C ASP A 17 -0.30 4.98 -13.28
N SER A 18 0.87 5.42 -12.80
CA SER A 18 2.15 5.25 -13.51
C SER A 18 2.93 4.02 -13.03
N ASP A 19 2.99 3.81 -11.71
CA ASP A 19 3.66 2.67 -11.08
C ASP A 19 2.95 2.30 -9.76
N PRO A 20 1.96 1.39 -9.80
CA PRO A 20 1.14 1.07 -8.64
C PRO A 20 1.96 0.43 -7.52
N VAL A 21 2.96 -0.39 -7.85
CA VAL A 21 3.80 -1.07 -6.88
C VAL A 21 4.68 -0.07 -6.14
N ALA A 22 5.36 0.83 -6.86
CA ALA A 22 6.21 1.84 -6.23
C ALA A 22 5.38 2.82 -5.38
N ALA A 23 4.19 3.20 -5.84
CA ALA A 23 3.29 4.08 -5.11
C ALA A 23 2.82 3.43 -3.79
N LEU A 24 2.38 2.17 -3.84
CA LEU A 24 1.98 1.39 -2.67
C LEU A 24 3.15 1.16 -1.70
N LEU A 25 4.34 0.82 -2.22
CA LEU A 25 5.54 0.63 -1.41
C LEU A 25 5.92 1.90 -0.64
N SER A 26 5.87 3.06 -1.31
CA SER A 26 6.11 4.37 -0.71
C SER A 26 5.10 4.68 0.39
N ALA A 27 3.81 4.40 0.16
CA ALA A 27 2.77 4.56 1.17
C ALA A 27 2.99 3.64 2.38
N LEU A 28 3.29 2.35 2.15
CA LEU A 28 3.59 1.38 3.20
C LEU A 28 4.82 1.80 4.03
N SER A 29 5.81 2.44 3.39
CA SER A 29 7.01 2.95 4.07
C SER A 29 6.66 4.01 5.12
N LYS A 30 5.68 4.87 4.80
CA LYS A 30 5.15 5.86 5.76
C LYS A 30 4.36 5.21 6.88
N VAL A 31 3.52 4.22 6.55
CA VAL A 31 2.66 3.53 7.53
C VAL A 31 3.48 2.74 8.56
N TRP A 32 4.53 2.06 8.09
CA TRP A 32 5.39 1.24 8.95
C TRP A 32 6.61 1.97 9.51
N LEU A 33 6.86 3.21 9.09
CA LEU A 33 8.04 3.99 9.47
C LEU A 33 9.36 3.25 9.15
N VAL A 34 9.39 2.54 8.02
CA VAL A 34 10.56 1.80 7.52
C VAL A 34 11.01 2.42 6.21
N SER A 35 12.29 2.72 6.07
CA SER A 35 12.82 3.43 4.90
C SER A 35 13.25 2.52 3.75
N GLU A 36 13.61 1.26 4.04
CA GLU A 36 14.15 0.33 3.04
C GLU A 36 13.54 -1.06 3.20
N PHE A 37 12.73 -1.46 2.24
CA PHE A 37 12.19 -2.80 2.09
C PHE A 37 11.71 -2.98 0.64
N THR A 38 11.68 -4.22 0.16
CA THR A 38 11.18 -4.54 -1.18
C THR A 38 9.66 -4.75 -1.15
N TRP A 39 9.04 -4.80 -2.33
CA TRP A 39 7.63 -5.17 -2.46
C TRP A 39 7.34 -6.53 -1.82
N ASN A 40 8.21 -7.52 -2.03
CA ASN A 40 8.03 -8.85 -1.43
C ASN A 40 8.08 -8.78 0.11
N ASP A 41 9.05 -8.06 0.68
CA ASP A 41 9.11 -7.85 2.13
C ASP A 41 7.85 -7.16 2.66
N ALA A 42 7.27 -6.24 1.87
CA ALA A 42 6.03 -5.57 2.20
C ALA A 42 4.87 -6.56 2.24
N VAL A 43 4.73 -7.37 1.18
CA VAL A 43 3.66 -8.36 1.03
C VAL A 43 3.74 -9.44 2.11
N ASP A 44 4.94 -9.86 2.50
CA ASP A 44 5.16 -10.80 3.61
C ASP A 44 4.79 -10.21 4.97
N ARG A 45 4.94 -8.89 5.15
CA ARG A 45 4.54 -8.19 6.39
C ARG A 45 3.05 -7.89 6.47
N LEU A 46 2.34 -7.91 5.35
CA LEU A 46 0.90 -7.70 5.33
C LEU A 46 0.18 -8.88 6.01
N GLN A 47 -0.71 -8.54 6.94
CA GLN A 47 -1.62 -9.48 7.58
C GLN A 47 -2.83 -9.75 6.68
N VAL A 48 -2.57 -10.36 5.53
CA VAL A 48 -3.59 -10.80 4.56
C VAL A 48 -3.59 -12.32 4.46
N ASP A 49 -4.67 -12.89 3.92
CA ASP A 49 -4.77 -14.32 3.63
C ASP A 49 -3.78 -14.75 2.51
N GLU A 50 -3.57 -16.05 2.37
CA GLU A 50 -2.60 -16.62 1.42
C GLU A 50 -2.95 -16.33 -0.04
N ASP A 51 -4.23 -16.30 -0.40
CA ASP A 51 -4.69 -16.03 -1.77
C ASP A 51 -4.44 -14.56 -2.14
N THR A 52 -4.78 -13.64 -1.24
CA THR A 52 -4.46 -12.22 -1.39
C THR A 52 -2.94 -11.99 -1.46
N ARG A 53 -2.16 -12.69 -0.61
CA ARG A 53 -0.69 -12.61 -0.65
C ARG A 53 -0.14 -13.07 -2.00
N ALA A 54 -0.61 -14.19 -2.53
CA ALA A 54 -0.18 -14.71 -3.83
C ALA A 54 -0.54 -13.75 -4.98
N LYS A 55 -1.72 -13.13 -4.94
CA LYS A 55 -2.13 -12.11 -5.90
C LYS A 55 -1.26 -10.85 -5.83
N LEU A 56 -0.90 -10.40 -4.62
CA LEU A 56 0.01 -9.27 -4.43
C LEU A 56 1.43 -9.56 -4.93
N HIS A 57 1.96 -10.76 -4.68
CA HIS A 57 3.24 -11.19 -5.27
C HIS A 57 3.20 -11.27 -6.79
N SER A 58 2.05 -11.63 -7.36
CA SER A 58 1.83 -11.66 -8.81
C SER A 58 1.51 -10.29 -9.40
N CYS A 59 1.51 -9.22 -8.59
CA CYS A 59 1.13 -7.87 -8.99
C CYS A 59 -0.25 -7.81 -9.67
N SER A 60 -1.21 -8.61 -9.19
CA SER A 60 -2.58 -8.62 -9.71
C SER A 60 -3.23 -7.27 -9.45
N VAL A 61 -3.76 -6.64 -10.51
CA VAL A 61 -4.36 -5.30 -10.45
C VAL A 61 -5.45 -5.21 -9.38
N ASP A 62 -6.35 -6.20 -9.32
CA ASP A 62 -7.42 -6.23 -8.30
C ASP A 62 -6.89 -6.20 -6.86
N ALA A 63 -5.78 -6.90 -6.59
CA ALA A 63 -5.20 -6.96 -5.25
C ALA A 63 -4.44 -5.68 -4.89
N LEU A 64 -3.78 -5.06 -5.88
CA LEU A 64 -3.14 -3.75 -5.72
C LEU A 64 -4.20 -2.67 -5.47
N ASP A 65 -5.32 -2.70 -6.19
CA ASP A 65 -6.43 -1.74 -6.03
C ASP A 65 -7.08 -1.88 -4.67
N ASP A 66 -7.33 -3.11 -4.22
CA ASP A 66 -7.90 -3.37 -2.89
C ASP A 66 -6.97 -2.87 -1.78
N LEU A 67 -5.66 -3.12 -1.89
CA LEU A 67 -4.67 -2.60 -0.95
C LEU A 67 -4.59 -1.07 -0.97
N ALA A 68 -4.60 -0.45 -2.15
CA ALA A 68 -4.62 1.01 -2.29
C ALA A 68 -5.85 1.59 -1.59
N LYS A 69 -7.01 0.98 -1.81
CA LYS A 69 -8.26 1.37 -1.17
C LYS A 69 -8.18 1.24 0.36
N GLN A 70 -7.68 0.13 0.90
CA GLN A 70 -7.49 -0.06 2.34
C GLN A 70 -6.55 0.99 2.96
N LEU A 71 -5.48 1.37 2.25
CA LEU A 71 -4.55 2.42 2.69
C LEU A 71 -5.22 3.80 2.71
N VAL A 72 -6.05 4.10 1.70
CA VAL A 72 -6.83 5.34 1.64
C VAL A 72 -7.95 5.36 2.69
N GLU A 73 -8.64 4.25 2.91
CA GLU A 73 -9.75 4.13 3.87
C GLU A 73 -9.26 4.21 5.32
N ASN A 74 -8.09 3.67 5.64
CA ASN A 74 -7.48 3.80 6.97
C ASN A 74 -7.10 5.25 7.34
N ARG A 75 -7.04 6.18 6.35
CA ARG A 75 -6.95 7.63 6.61
C ARG A 75 -8.31 8.24 7.02
N GLY A 76 -9.42 7.60 6.68
CA GLY A 76 -10.79 8.08 6.87
C GLY A 76 -11.24 8.22 8.33
N LEU A 77 -10.47 7.73 9.31
CA LEU A 77 -10.81 7.80 10.74
C LEU A 77 -10.32 9.06 11.47
N GLN A 78 -9.72 10.02 10.75
CA GLN A 78 -9.41 11.36 11.29
C GLN A 78 -10.30 12.42 10.63
N GLN A 79 -11.57 12.44 11.04
CA GLN A 79 -12.48 13.57 10.88
C GLN A 79 -12.76 14.15 12.26
#